data_AF-A0A9D4G8Z0-F1
#
_entry.id   AF-A0A9D4G8Z0-F1
#
_cell.length_a   1.000
_cell.length_b   1.000
_cell.length_c   1.000
_cell.angle_alpha   90.00
_cell.angle_beta   90.00
_cell.angle_gamma   90.00
#
_symmetry.space_group_name_H-M   'P 1'
#
loop_
_entity.id
_entity.type
_entity.pdbx_description
1 polymer ?
#
loop_
_entity_poly.entity_id
_entity_poly.type
_entity_poly.pdbx_seq_one_letter_code
_entity_poly.pdbx_strand_id
1 'polypeptide(L)' 'MGMNLLINAAQRETRGPKTESGIYLPCSRGFMEDLTLTTTTHVQLNGCWTALTDVASWGRMKFKAANPDLLS' A
#
# COMPACT_ATOMS: atom_id res chain seq x y z
N MET A 1 -11.93 8.35 -9.37
CA MET A 1 -11.31 7.23 -10.12
C MET A 1 -9.77 7.14 -9.96
N GLY A 2 -9.12 7.92 -9.09
CA GLY A 2 -7.66 7.81 -8.84
C GLY A 2 -7.25 6.80 -7.76
N MET A 3 -8.04 6.68 -6.69
CA MET A 3 -7.73 5.80 -5.54
C MET A 3 -7.63 4.31 -5.92
N ASN A 4 -8.49 3.84 -6.83
CA ASN A 4 -8.45 2.46 -7.31
C ASN A 4 -7.17 2.13 -8.09
N LEU A 5 -6.56 3.11 -8.77
CA LEU A 5 -5.29 2.92 -9.48
C LEU A 5 -4.13 2.72 -8.48
N LEU A 6 -4.13 3.49 -7.39
CA LEU A 6 -3.17 3.35 -6.30
C LEU A 6 -3.33 2.00 -5.58
N ILE A 7 -4.56 1.59 -5.29
CA ILE A 7 -4.87 0.30 -4.67
C ILE A 7 -4.38 -0.86 -5.56
N ASN A 8 -4.65 -0.81 -6.87
CA ASN A 8 -4.21 -1.84 -7.82
C ASN A 8 -2.68 -1.88 -7.97
N ALA A 9 -2.00 -0.73 -7.96
CA ALA A 9 -0.55 -0.66 -8.02
C ALA A 9 0.09 -1.33 -6.78
N ALA A 10 -0.45 -1.07 -5.59
CA ALA A 10 0.01 -1.71 -4.36
C ALA A 10 -0.27 -3.23 -4.33
N GLN A 11 -1.42 -3.67 -4.85
CA GLN A 11 -1.76 -5.11 -4.96
C GLN A 11 -0.84 -5.86 -5.94
N ARG A 12 -0.28 -5.18 -6.94
CA ARG A 12 0.69 -5.78 -7.87
C ARG A 12 1.99 -6.14 -7.16
N GLU A 13 2.42 -5.33 -6.20
CA GLU A 13 3.70 -5.49 -5.50
C GLU A 13 3.62 -6.48 -4.31
N THR A 14 2.44 -6.65 -3.71
CA THR A 14 2.27 -7.59 -2.59
C THR A 14 0.89 -8.21 -2.57
N ARG A 15 0.83 -9.48 -2.12
CA ARG A 15 -0.40 -10.24 -1.85
C ARG A 15 -0.91 -10.08 -0.42
N GLY A 16 -0.25 -9.25 0.39
CA GLY A 16 -0.63 -8.95 1.76
C GLY A 16 -0.14 -10.03 2.74
N PRO A 17 -0.33 -9.79 4.05
CA PRO A 17 0.13 -10.72 5.06
C PRO A 17 -0.72 -11.98 5.04
N LYS A 18 -0.03 -13.12 5.11
CA LYS A 18 -0.66 -14.44 5.27
C LYS A 18 -0.97 -14.65 6.75
N THR A 19 -2.23 -14.88 7.05
CA THR A 19 -2.69 -15.24 8.39
C THR A 19 -2.29 -16.67 8.73
N GLU A 20 -2.30 -17.03 10.02
CA GLU A 20 -2.00 -18.39 10.49
C GLU A 20 -2.96 -19.44 9.91
N SER A 21 -4.20 -19.07 9.61
CA SER A 21 -5.19 -19.91 8.92
C SER A 21 -4.91 -20.07 7.42
N GLY A 22 -3.83 -19.48 6.91
CA GLY A 22 -3.40 -19.58 5.52
C GLY A 22 -4.10 -18.60 4.56
N ILE A 23 -4.99 -17.75 5.06
CA ILE A 23 -5.74 -16.76 4.27
C ILE A 23 -4.90 -15.49 4.10
N TYR A 24 -4.87 -14.94 2.89
CA TYR A 24 -4.22 -13.66 2.63
C TYR A 24 -5.19 -12.52 2.95
N LEU A 25 -4.74 -11.57 3.77
CA LEU A 25 -5.49 -10.33 4.01
C LEU A 25 -5.26 -9.34 2.86
N PRO A 26 -6.23 -8.44 2.58
CA PRO A 26 -6.05 -7.39 1.60
C PRO A 26 -4.85 -6.51 1.97
N CYS A 27 -3.94 -6.38 1.00
CA CYS A 27 -2.63 -5.75 1.15
C CYS A 27 -2.71 -4.22 1.18
N SER A 28 -3.76 -3.69 0.58
CA SER A 28 -4.07 -2.27 0.51
C SER A 28 -5.54 -2.06 0.83
N ARG A 29 -5.83 -1.13 1.73
CA ARG A 29 -7.16 -0.59 1.99
C ARG A 29 -7.10 0.91 1.80
N GLY A 30 -7.88 1.43 0.87
CA GLY A 30 -8.05 2.86 0.67
C GLY A 30 -9.41 3.31 1.20
N PHE A 31 -9.42 4.40 1.95
CA PHE A 31 -10.64 5.09 2.37
C PHE A 31 -10.45 6.60 2.18
N MET A 32 -11.28 7.22 1.34
CA MET A 32 -11.13 8.63 0.94
C MET A 32 -9.71 8.96 0.42
N GLU A 33 -8.90 9.63 1.24
CA GLU A 33 -7.53 10.08 0.96
C GLU A 33 -6.47 9.28 1.72
N ASP A 34 -6.89 8.39 2.63
CA ASP A 34 -6.01 7.52 3.40
C ASP A 34 -5.83 6.17 2.71
N LEU A 35 -4.57 5.75 2.60
CA LEU A 35 -4.19 4.43 2.10
C LEU A 35 -3.41 3.69 3.18
N THR A 36 -3.98 2.60 3.68
CA THR A 36 -3.31 1.68 4.60
C THR A 36 -2.72 0.52 3.81
N LEU A 37 -1.42 0.31 3.93
CA LEU A 37 -0.72 -0.86 3.40
C LEU A 37 -0.32 -1.77 4.55
N THR A 38 -0.48 -3.07 4.33
CA THR A 38 0.00 -4.07 5.28
C THR A 38 0.93 -5.03 4.55
N THR A 39 2.19 -5.05 4.96
CA THR A 39 3.24 -5.91 4.39
C THR A 39 3.88 -6.75 5.49
N THR A 40 4.50 -7.87 5.13
CA THR A 40 5.21 -8.71 6.10
C THR A 40 6.68 -8.33 6.24
N THR A 41 7.23 -7.64 5.23
CA THR A 41 8.64 -7.25 5.20
C THR A 41 8.80 -5.80 4.79
N HIS A 42 9.87 -5.18 5.27
CA HIS A 42 10.25 -3.82 4.92
C HIS A 42 10.64 -3.68 3.44
N VAL A 43 11.20 -4.73 2.83
CA VAL A 43 11.55 -4.75 1.40
C VAL A 43 10.30 -4.64 0.52
N GLN A 44 9.23 -5.37 0.87
CA GLN A 44 7.94 -5.26 0.17
C GLN A 44 7.29 -3.89 0.34
N LEU A 45 7.45 -3.26 1.52
CA LEU A 45 6.97 -1.90 1.76
C LEU A 45 7.65 -0.90 0.82
N ASN A 46 8.97 -1.00 0.64
CA ASN A 46 9.72 -0.14 -0.27
C ASN A 46 9.31 -0.32 -1.74
N GLY A 47 9.05 -1.56 -2.18
CA GLY A 47 8.52 -1.83 -3.53
C GLY A 47 7.15 -1.18 -3.75
N CYS A 48 6.23 -1.39 -2.79
CA CYS A 48 4.92 -0.73 -2.77
C CYS A 48 5.02 0.79 -2.82
N TRP A 49 5.89 1.38 -1.99
CA TRP A 49 6.06 2.82 -1.92
C TRP A 49 6.54 3.41 -3.24
N THR A 50 7.48 2.72 -3.90
CA THR A 50 8.01 3.15 -5.21
C THR A 50 6.91 3.10 -6.28
N ALA A 51 6.15 2.01 -6.36
CA ALA A 51 5.03 1.89 -7.29
C ALA A 51 3.92 2.92 -7.02
N LEU A 52 3.61 3.18 -5.75
CA LEU A 52 2.59 4.16 -5.37
C LEU A 52 2.99 5.59 -5.71
N THR A 53 4.24 5.96 -5.43
CA THR A 53 4.75 7.31 -5.73
C THR A 53 4.82 7.57 -7.23
N ASP A 54 5.17 6.55 -8.04
CA ASP A 54 5.12 6.64 -9.49
C ASP A 54 3.69 6.94 -9.99
N VAL A 55 2.71 6.15 -9.58
CA VAL A 55 1.31 6.35 -9.99
C VAL A 55 0.72 7.66 -9.43
N ALA A 56 1.09 8.05 -8.21
CA ALA A 56 0.67 9.32 -7.64
C ALA A 56 1.24 10.52 -8.40
N SER A 57 2.46 10.40 -8.94
CA SER A 57 3.08 11.47 -9.73
C SER A 57 2.30 11.78 -11.02
N TRP A 58 1.70 10.76 -11.65
CA TRP A 58 0.84 10.92 -12.82
C TRP A 58 -0.42 11.73 -12.47
N GLY A 59 -0.96 11.51 -11.27
CA GLY A 59 -2.10 12.24 -10.74
C GLY A 59 -1.75 13.62 -10.14
N ARG A 60 -0.48 14.04 -10.15
CA ARG A 60 0.03 15.20 -9.39
C ARG A 60 -0.32 15.16 -7.90
N MET A 61 -0.46 13.96 -7.34
CA MET A 61 -0.74 13.72 -5.93
C MET A 61 0.57 13.52 -5.16
N LYS A 62 0.60 13.92 -3.89
CA LYS A 62 1.72 13.68 -2.98
C LYS A 62 1.21 12.99 -1.73
N PHE A 63 1.87 11.90 -1.34
CA PHE A 63 1.59 11.26 -0.06
C PHE A 63 2.23 12.08 1.06
N LYS A 64 1.45 12.34 2.11
CA LYS A 64 1.96 12.84 3.38
C LYS A 64 2.38 11.62 4.18
N ALA A 65 3.68 11.44 4.41
CA ALA A 65 4.17 10.34 5.24
C ALA A 65 3.72 10.55 6.69
N ALA A 66 2.86 9.68 7.20
CA ALA A 66 2.67 9.48 8.63
C ALA A 66 3.61 8.35 9.07
N ASN A 67 4.24 8.51 10.24
CA ASN A 67 5.32 7.68 10.76
C ASN A 67 5.16 6.16 10.48
N PRO A 68 6.21 5.48 9.99
CA PRO A 68 6.20 4.03 9.77
C PRO A 68 6.13 3.17 11.05
N ASP A 69 6.20 3.78 12.24
CA ASP A 69 6.34 3.08 13.53
C ASP A 69 5.01 2.80 14.28
N LEU A 70 3.83 3.11 13.71
CA LEU A 70 2.55 3.02 14.44
C LEU A 70 1.82 1.67 14.34
N LEU A 71 2.53 0.59 14.00
CA LEU A 71 2.03 -0.77 14.12
C LEU A 71 3.12 -1.63 14.79
N SER A 72 3.34 -1.40 16.09
CA SER A 72 3.97 -2.36 17.02
C SER A 72 2.94 -2.82 18.04
#